data_AF-A0A955AEX5-F1
#
_entry.id   AF-A0A955AEX5-F1
#
_cell.length_a   1.000
_cell.length_b   1.000
_cell.length_c   1.000
_cell.angle_alpha   90.00
_cell.angle_beta   90.00
_cell.angle_gamma   90.00
#
_symmetry.space_group_name_H-M   'P 1'
#
loop_
_entity.id
_entity.type
_entity.pdbx_description
1 polymer ?
#
loop_
_entity_poly.entity_id
_entity_poly.type
_entity_poly.pdbx_seq_one_letter_code
_entity_poly.pdbx_strand_id
1 'polypeptide(L)'
;LSIAIMAVLVACFAATTLDTATRLQRYVLQELAATTHVQPLTNMYLATGAAIGVSLAIALLAGEQPGTGGMLLWPLFGATNQLLAGLAFMVVTFYLWRRQKPIWIVAFPMVMMLLMPAWALSLQLFGPEGWLVSKSWVLFGFGIVTLALQIWMVAEGLMIWPKARGMLEEALPPLTQCDV
;
A
#
# COMPACT_ATOMS: atom_id res chain seq x y z
N LEU A 1 -22.67 -28.38 15.27
CA LEU A 1 -23.38 -27.22 14.71
C LEU A 1 -22.55 -25.93 14.80
N SER A 2 -22.12 -25.50 15.99
CA SER A 2 -21.35 -24.25 16.17
C SER A 2 -20.05 -24.18 15.36
N ILE A 3 -19.27 -25.27 15.31
CA ILE A 3 -18.03 -25.32 14.51
C ILE A 3 -18.30 -25.12 13.02
N ALA A 4 -19.40 -25.68 12.49
CA ALA A 4 -19.76 -25.53 11.08
C ALA A 4 -20.17 -24.08 10.75
N ILE A 5 -20.94 -23.43 11.63
CA ILE A 5 -21.32 -22.02 11.47
C ILE A 5 -20.07 -21.12 11.52
N MET A 6 -19.17 -21.36 12.47
CA MET A 6 -17.91 -20.61 12.58
C MET A 6 -17.01 -20.81 11.34
N ALA A 7 -16.90 -22.04 10.85
CA ALA A 7 -16.11 -22.34 9.66
C ALA A 7 -16.67 -21.63 8.41
N VAL A 8 -17.99 -21.66 8.21
CA VAL A 8 -18.64 -20.96 7.09
C VAL A 8 -18.47 -19.45 7.21
N LEU A 9 -18.63 -18.88 8.41
CA LEU A 9 -18.44 -17.44 8.63
C LEU A 9 -17.01 -17.00 8.26
N VAL A 10 -15.99 -17.71 8.77
CA VAL A 10 -14.58 -17.41 8.48
C VAL A 10 -14.29 -17.58 6.99
N ALA A 11 -14.79 -18.65 6.36
CA ALA A 11 -14.61 -18.88 4.93
C ALA A 11 -15.27 -17.80 4.07
N CYS A 12 -16.50 -17.38 4.39
CA CYS A 12 -17.21 -16.31 3.68
C CYS A 12 -16.54 -14.95 3.85
N PHE A 13 -16.04 -14.64 5.06
CA PHE A 13 -15.29 -13.41 5.32
C PHE A 13 -13.98 -13.38 4.53
N ALA A 14 -13.25 -14.49 4.53
CA ALA A 14 -12.03 -14.64 3.75
C ALA A 14 -12.30 -14.51 2.25
N ALA A 15 -13.35 -15.16 1.74
CA ALA A 15 -13.74 -15.10 0.33
C ALA A 15 -14.12 -13.68 -0.12
N THR A 16 -14.88 -12.94 0.70
CA THR A 16 -15.27 -11.55 0.39
C THR A 16 -14.06 -10.62 0.37
N THR A 17 -13.15 -10.79 1.33
CA THR A 17 -11.91 -10.03 1.39
C THR A 17 -10.99 -10.36 0.21
N LEU A 18 -10.89 -11.64 -0.17
CA LEU A 18 -10.08 -12.09 -1.30
C LEU A 18 -10.60 -11.56 -2.65
N ASP A 19 -11.92 -11.57 -2.87
CA ASP A 19 -12.53 -10.97 -4.07
C ASP A 19 -12.22 -9.47 -4.15
N THR A 20 -12.43 -8.75 -3.04
CA THR A 20 -12.13 -7.31 -2.98
C THR A 20 -10.64 -7.02 -3.21
N ALA A 21 -9.75 -7.79 -2.58
CA ALA A 21 -8.30 -7.64 -2.74
C ALA A 21 -7.85 -7.91 -4.18
N THR A 22 -8.38 -8.95 -4.83
CA THR A 22 -8.04 -9.29 -6.22
C THR A 22 -8.48 -8.18 -7.18
N ARG A 23 -9.66 -7.58 -6.95
CA ARG A 23 -10.13 -6.43 -7.74
C ARG A 23 -9.24 -5.21 -7.56
N LEU A 24 -8.89 -4.86 -6.32
CA LEU A 24 -8.01 -3.74 -6.01
C LEU A 24 -6.61 -3.92 -6.61
N GLN A 25 -6.05 -5.12 -6.49
CA GLN A 25 -4.74 -5.46 -7.09
C GLN A 25 -4.78 -5.31 -8.61
N ARG A 26 -5.86 -5.75 -9.27
CA ARG A 26 -6.06 -5.54 -10.70
C ARG A 26 -6.10 -4.05 -11.05
N TYR A 27 -6.82 -3.22 -10.28
CA TYR A 27 -6.86 -1.77 -10.54
C TYR A 27 -5.47 -1.15 -10.42
N VAL A 28 -4.70 -1.49 -9.38
CA VAL A 28 -3.32 -1.02 -9.23
C VAL A 28 -2.44 -1.43 -10.41
N LEU A 29 -2.57 -2.67 -10.91
CA LEU A 29 -1.83 -3.13 -12.09
C LEU A 29 -2.23 -2.38 -13.36
N GLN A 30 -3.52 -2.09 -13.55
CA GLN A 30 -4.01 -1.35 -14.71
C GLN A 30 -3.53 0.11 -14.69
N GLU A 31 -3.57 0.77 -13.53
CA GLU A 31 -3.05 2.13 -13.35
C GLU A 31 -1.53 2.20 -13.59
N LEU A 32 -0.79 1.21 -13.07
CA LEU A 32 0.65 1.11 -13.28
C LEU A 32 0.96 0.89 -14.77
N ALA A 33 0.26 -0.05 -15.43
CA ALA A 33 0.45 -0.36 -16.85
C ALA A 33 0.11 0.82 -17.76
N ALA A 34 -0.93 1.59 -17.42
CA ALA A 34 -1.27 2.83 -18.13
C ALA A 34 -0.16 3.88 -17.98
N THR A 35 0.37 4.05 -16.77
CA THR A 35 1.46 5.00 -16.50
C THR A 35 2.76 4.61 -17.21
N THR A 36 3.11 3.32 -17.20
CA THR A 36 4.34 2.78 -17.82
C THR A 36 4.18 2.44 -19.31
N HIS A 37 3.02 2.74 -19.91
CA HIS A 37 2.69 2.46 -21.33
C HIS A 37 2.82 0.96 -21.74
N VAL A 38 2.62 0.03 -20.80
CA VAL A 38 2.68 -1.41 -21.06
C VAL A 38 1.31 -1.91 -21.52
N GLN A 39 1.05 -1.79 -22.83
CA GLN A 39 -0.23 -2.14 -23.48
C GLN A 39 -0.83 -3.54 -23.18
N PRO A 40 -0.07 -4.63 -22.97
CA PRO A 40 -0.69 -5.93 -22.71
C PRO A 40 -1.34 -6.03 -21.32
N LEU A 41 -0.91 -5.24 -20.32
CA LEU A 41 -1.49 -5.26 -18.97
C LEU A 41 -2.70 -4.32 -18.80
N THR A 42 -3.07 -3.56 -19.83
CA THR A 42 -4.30 -2.75 -19.80
C THR A 42 -5.56 -3.62 -19.94
N ASN A 43 -5.43 -4.81 -20.54
CA ASN A 43 -6.54 -5.73 -20.73
C ASN A 43 -6.97 -6.39 -19.41
N MET A 44 -8.26 -6.31 -19.08
CA MET A 44 -8.85 -6.83 -17.85
C MET A 44 -8.48 -8.29 -17.57
N TYR A 45 -8.51 -9.16 -18.59
CA TYR A 45 -8.28 -10.61 -18.40
C TYR A 45 -6.81 -10.90 -18.09
N LEU A 46 -5.89 -10.23 -18.78
CA LEU A 46 -4.44 -10.37 -18.54
C LEU A 46 -4.05 -9.76 -17.19
N ALA A 47 -4.60 -8.61 -16.84
CA ALA A 47 -4.38 -7.98 -15.54
C ALA A 47 -4.91 -8.85 -14.37
N THR A 48 -6.08 -9.48 -14.55
CA THR A 48 -6.65 -10.39 -13.54
C THR A 48 -5.82 -11.66 -13.42
N GLY A 49 -5.41 -12.26 -14.55
CA GLY A 49 -4.53 -13.43 -14.56
C GLY A 49 -3.18 -13.16 -13.90
N ALA A 50 -2.59 -11.99 -14.17
CA ALA A 50 -1.36 -11.55 -13.53
C ALA A 50 -1.53 -11.32 -12.02
N ALA A 51 -2.61 -10.65 -11.59
CA ALA A 51 -2.92 -10.42 -10.18
C ALA A 51 -3.02 -11.75 -9.41
N ILE A 52 -3.82 -12.70 -9.93
CA ILE A 52 -4.01 -14.02 -9.31
C ILE A 52 -2.70 -14.82 -9.35
N GLY A 53 -1.99 -14.81 -10.49
CA GLY A 53 -0.74 -15.55 -10.67
C GLY A 53 0.36 -15.10 -9.71
N VAL A 54 0.54 -13.78 -9.55
CA VAL A 54 1.50 -13.21 -8.59
C VAL A 54 1.11 -13.56 -7.16
N SER A 55 -0.17 -13.41 -6.80
CA SER A 55 -0.65 -13.71 -5.45
C SER A 55 -0.52 -15.21 -5.11
N LEU A 56 -0.80 -16.10 -6.06
CA LEU A 56 -0.59 -17.54 -5.91
C LEU A 56 0.89 -17.89 -5.79
N ALA A 57 1.75 -17.30 -6.63
CA ALA A 57 3.19 -17.53 -6.56
C ALA A 57 3.76 -17.10 -5.20
N ILE A 58 3.38 -15.94 -4.69
CA ILE A 58 3.81 -15.47 -3.36
C ILE A 58 3.28 -16.40 -2.27
N ALA A 59 2.02 -16.84 -2.34
CA ALA A 59 1.43 -17.74 -1.35
C ALA A 59 2.16 -19.10 -1.28
N LEU A 60 2.63 -19.62 -2.42
CA LEU A 60 3.39 -20.87 -2.49
C LEU A 60 4.87 -20.70 -2.10
N LEU A 61 5.48 -19.56 -2.43
CA LEU A 61 6.90 -19.29 -2.17
C LEU A 61 7.18 -18.79 -0.75
N ALA A 62 6.19 -18.22 -0.07
CA ALA A 62 6.35 -17.65 1.26
C ALA A 62 6.30 -18.68 2.40
N GLY A 63 6.05 -19.97 2.16
CA GLY A 63 6.02 -20.96 3.24
C GLY A 63 6.33 -22.38 2.77
N GLU A 64 7.15 -23.08 3.55
CA GLU A 64 7.48 -24.50 3.30
C GLU A 64 6.29 -25.44 3.56
N GLN A 65 5.32 -24.99 4.38
CA GLN A 65 4.11 -25.74 4.70
C GLN A 65 2.84 -24.94 4.35
N PRO A 66 1.79 -25.60 3.84
CA PRO A 66 0.50 -24.95 3.58
C PRO A 66 -0.05 -24.27 4.83
N GLY A 67 -0.26 -22.95 4.77
CA GLY A 67 -0.78 -22.13 5.88
C GLY A 67 0.27 -21.32 6.64
N THR A 68 1.55 -21.64 6.54
CA THR A 68 2.63 -20.90 7.25
C THR A 68 2.98 -19.57 6.59
N GLY A 69 2.79 -19.46 5.27
CA GLY A 69 3.10 -18.24 4.51
C GLY A 69 2.32 -17.00 4.98
N GLY A 70 1.10 -17.17 5.48
CA GLY A 70 0.29 -16.07 6.00
C GLY A 70 0.88 -15.45 7.28
N MET A 71 1.37 -16.28 8.21
CA MET A 71 2.03 -15.82 9.42
C MET A 71 3.35 -15.11 9.11
N LEU A 72 4.02 -15.54 8.04
CA LEU A 72 5.30 -14.98 7.62
C LEU A 72 5.15 -13.62 6.92
N LEU A 73 4.06 -13.40 6.17
CA LEU A 73 3.75 -12.14 5.51
C LEU A 73 3.11 -11.11 6.44
N TRP A 74 2.65 -11.51 7.63
CA TRP A 74 1.95 -10.65 8.58
C TRP A 74 2.72 -9.36 8.96
N PRO A 75 4.04 -9.41 9.25
CA PRO A 75 4.80 -8.19 9.55
C PRO A 75 4.85 -7.22 8.37
N LEU A 76 4.96 -7.73 7.14
CA LEU A 76 4.93 -6.91 5.92
C LEU A 76 3.57 -6.24 5.72
N PHE A 77 2.47 -6.95 6.03
CA PHE A 77 1.13 -6.37 6.01
C PHE A 77 1.00 -5.19 6.99
N GLY A 78 1.46 -5.38 8.23
CA GLY A 78 1.44 -4.32 9.25
C GLY A 78 2.25 -3.10 8.82
N ALA A 79 3.48 -3.29 8.33
CA ALA A 79 4.33 -2.21 7.86
C ALA A 79 3.71 -1.47 6.66
N THR A 80 3.21 -2.19 5.65
CA THR A 80 2.62 -1.59 4.45
C THR A 80 1.36 -0.77 4.78
N ASN A 81 0.54 -1.23 5.73
CA ASN A 81 -0.64 -0.49 6.18
C ASN A 81 -0.26 0.84 6.87
N GLN A 82 0.82 0.84 7.66
CA GLN A 82 1.33 2.07 8.27
C GLN A 82 1.87 3.04 7.21
N LEU A 83 2.50 2.54 6.13
CA LEU A 83 2.94 3.38 5.01
C LEU A 83 1.78 4.00 4.26
N LEU A 84 0.71 3.25 4.00
CA LEU A 84 -0.50 3.78 3.36
C LEU A 84 -1.15 4.87 4.23
N ALA A 85 -1.22 4.65 5.55
CA ALA A 85 -1.67 5.67 6.49
C ALA A 85 -0.75 6.91 6.48
N GLY A 86 0.57 6.71 6.44
CA GLY A 86 1.57 7.77 6.32
C GLY A 86 1.39 8.60 5.04
N LEU A 87 1.15 7.94 3.90
CA LEU A 87 0.84 8.60 2.62
C LEU A 87 -0.46 9.42 2.71
N ALA A 88 -1.52 8.86 3.30
CA ALA A 88 -2.78 9.58 3.47
C ALA A 88 -2.60 10.84 4.33
N PHE A 89 -1.92 10.73 5.47
CA PHE A 89 -1.62 11.89 6.32
C PHE A 89 -0.69 12.90 5.63
N MET A 90 0.24 12.44 4.80
CA MET A 90 1.09 13.31 3.98
C MET A 90 0.23 14.14 3.02
N VAL A 91 -0.67 13.51 2.27
CA VAL A 91 -1.60 14.21 1.36
C VAL A 91 -2.46 15.23 2.11
N VAL A 92 -3.07 14.86 3.24
CA VAL A 92 -3.87 15.79 4.05
C VAL A 92 -3.02 16.94 4.58
N THR A 93 -1.79 16.69 4.99
CA THR A 93 -0.89 17.74 5.47
C THR A 93 -0.54 18.72 4.36
N PHE A 94 -0.24 18.24 3.15
CA PHE A 94 -0.05 19.10 1.98
C PHE A 94 -1.29 19.91 1.63
N TYR A 95 -2.47 19.30 1.71
CA TYR A 95 -3.73 19.98 1.49
C TYR A 95 -3.95 21.13 2.48
N LEU A 96 -3.74 20.90 3.77
CA LEU A 96 -3.88 21.93 4.81
C LEU A 96 -2.78 23.01 4.70
N TRP A 97 -1.56 22.61 4.36
CA TRP A 97 -0.43 23.50 4.13
C TRP A 97 -0.70 24.50 2.99
N ARG A 98 -1.26 24.00 1.88
CA ARG A 98 -1.68 24.80 0.72
C ARG A 98 -2.70 25.88 1.10
N ARG A 99 -3.59 25.58 2.05
CA ARG A 99 -4.67 26.46 2.55
C ARG A 99 -4.24 27.34 3.74
N GLN A 100 -2.96 27.32 4.12
CA GLN A 100 -2.43 28.01 5.31
C GLN A 100 -3.20 27.70 6.61
N LYS A 101 -3.69 26.46 6.75
CA LYS A 101 -4.35 25.96 7.96
C LYS A 101 -3.34 25.30 8.89
N PRO A 102 -3.61 25.22 10.22
CA PRO A 102 -2.70 24.56 11.15
C PRO A 102 -2.55 23.08 10.81
N ILE A 103 -1.30 22.66 10.55
CA ILE A 103 -0.95 21.29 10.13
C ILE A 103 -0.56 20.37 11.31
N TRP A 104 -0.30 20.94 12.49
CA TRP A 104 0.38 20.25 13.60
C TRP A 104 -0.31 18.95 14.04
N ILE A 105 -1.65 18.94 14.07
CA ILE A 105 -2.46 17.79 14.48
C ILE A 105 -2.29 16.61 13.51
N VAL A 106 -2.05 16.87 12.23
CA VAL A 106 -1.91 15.85 11.18
C VAL A 106 -0.44 15.49 10.92
N ALA A 107 0.46 16.46 11.08
CA ALA A 107 1.89 16.26 10.88
C ALA A 107 2.49 15.30 11.92
N PHE A 108 2.06 15.36 13.19
CA PHE A 108 2.53 14.45 14.22
C PHE A 108 2.24 12.96 13.92
N PRO A 109 0.98 12.54 13.66
CA PRO A 109 0.70 11.15 13.29
C PRO A 109 1.33 10.76 11.96
N MET A 110 1.48 11.69 10.99
CA MET A 110 2.21 11.42 9.75
C MET A 110 3.65 10.97 10.04
N VAL A 111 4.40 11.76 10.82
CA VAL A 111 5.81 11.45 11.11
C VAL A 111 5.93 10.12 11.83
N MET A 112 5.08 9.84 12.81
CA MET A 112 5.07 8.55 13.51
C MET A 112 4.78 7.37 12.56
N MET A 113 3.76 7.50 11.70
CA MET A 113 3.39 6.46 10.73
C MET A 113 4.43 6.25 9.63
N LEU A 114 5.30 7.23 9.39
CA LEU A 114 6.42 7.12 8.45
C LEU A 114 7.72 6.65 9.10
N LEU A 115 7.95 6.88 10.39
CA LEU A 115 9.20 6.46 11.05
C LEU A 115 9.11 5.05 11.64
N MET A 116 7.99 4.70 12.28
CA MET A 116 7.79 3.41 12.93
C MET A 116 7.97 2.20 11.99
N PRO A 117 7.36 2.17 10.78
CA PRO A 117 7.56 1.03 9.89
C PRO A 117 8.96 1.00 9.28
N ALA A 118 9.63 2.15 9.08
CA ALA A 118 11.04 2.15 8.62
C ALA A 118 11.93 1.50 9.66
N TRP A 119 11.73 1.85 10.93
CA TRP A 119 12.46 1.26 12.05
C TRP A 119 12.20 -0.24 12.18
N ALA A 120 10.93 -0.64 12.18
CA ALA A 120 10.52 -2.04 12.30
C ALA A 120 11.06 -2.90 11.14
N LEU A 121 10.94 -2.43 9.88
CA LEU A 121 11.47 -3.14 8.72
C LEU A 121 13.00 -3.23 8.76
N SER A 122 13.69 -2.18 9.19
CA SER A 122 15.16 -2.20 9.32
C SER A 122 15.62 -3.27 10.31
N LEU A 123 14.95 -3.39 11.46
CA LEU A 123 15.22 -4.47 12.42
C LEU A 123 14.89 -5.85 11.86
N GLN A 124 13.78 -5.97 11.13
CA GLN A 124 13.36 -7.24 10.55
C GLN A 124 14.27 -7.69 9.38
N LEU A 125 14.91 -6.76 8.69
CA LEU A 125 15.87 -7.03 7.61
C LEU A 125 17.26 -7.38 8.14
N PHE A 126 17.80 -6.54 9.03
CA PHE A 126 19.23 -6.58 9.42
C PHE A 126 19.47 -7.02 10.86
N GLY A 127 18.41 -7.28 11.63
CA GLY A 127 18.53 -7.70 13.02
C GLY A 127 19.11 -9.11 13.19
N PRO A 128 19.46 -9.50 14.44
CA PRO A 128 20.05 -10.82 14.73
C PRO A 128 19.14 -12.00 14.34
N GLU A 129 17.83 -11.82 14.39
CA GLU A 129 16.81 -12.77 13.91
C GLU A 129 16.13 -12.31 12.61
N GLY A 130 16.80 -11.41 11.87
CA GLY A 130 16.27 -10.82 10.65
C GLY A 130 16.17 -11.82 9.49
N TRP A 131 15.39 -11.45 8.48
CA TRP A 131 15.16 -12.28 7.28
C TRP A 131 16.43 -12.58 6.48
N LEU A 132 17.48 -11.77 6.63
CA LEU A 132 18.79 -12.02 6.04
C LEU A 132 19.49 -13.22 6.67
N VAL A 133 19.35 -13.41 7.99
CA VAL A 133 19.94 -14.54 8.73
C VAL A 133 19.09 -15.80 8.54
N SER A 134 17.76 -15.65 8.55
CA SER A 134 16.79 -16.74 8.38
C SER A 134 16.66 -17.25 6.92
N LYS A 135 17.45 -16.72 5.97
CA LYS A 135 17.49 -17.08 4.54
C LYS A 135 16.13 -17.01 3.81
N SER A 136 15.18 -16.22 4.32
CA SER A 136 13.88 -16.00 3.69
C SER A 136 13.96 -14.91 2.62
N TRP A 137 14.54 -15.26 1.47
CA TRP A 137 14.85 -14.32 0.38
C TRP A 137 13.63 -13.57 -0.17
N VAL A 138 12.46 -14.21 -0.20
CA VAL A 138 11.22 -13.60 -0.70
C VAL A 138 10.82 -12.41 0.18
N LEU A 139 10.74 -12.60 1.50
CA LEU A 139 10.38 -11.53 2.44
C LEU A 139 11.44 -10.43 2.47
N PHE A 140 12.71 -10.82 2.40
CA PHE A 140 13.82 -9.88 2.36
C PHE A 140 13.71 -8.97 1.14
N GLY A 141 13.40 -9.54 -0.03
CA GLY A 141 13.14 -8.78 -1.26
C GLY A 141 11.98 -7.80 -1.12
N PHE A 142 10.83 -8.25 -0.64
CA PHE A 142 9.68 -7.37 -0.39
C PHE A 142 10.01 -6.26 0.60
N GLY A 143 10.66 -6.59 1.72
CA GLY A 143 11.00 -5.60 2.73
C GLY A 143 12.00 -4.54 2.24
N ILE A 144 12.99 -4.92 1.42
CA ILE A 144 13.90 -3.96 0.76
C ILE A 144 13.13 -3.04 -0.18
N VAL A 145 12.26 -3.59 -1.03
CA VAL A 145 11.45 -2.79 -1.97
C VAL A 145 10.54 -1.83 -1.22
N THR A 146 9.86 -2.30 -0.18
CA THR A 146 8.99 -1.47 0.68
C THR A 146 9.77 -0.35 1.37
N LEU A 147 10.95 -0.65 1.92
CA LEU A 147 11.79 0.35 2.56
C LEU A 147 12.31 1.39 1.55
N ALA A 148 12.70 0.95 0.35
CA ALA A 148 13.14 1.84 -0.73
C ALA A 148 12.00 2.78 -1.17
N LEU A 149 10.79 2.26 -1.38
CA LEU A 149 9.60 3.05 -1.71
C LEU A 149 9.25 4.07 -0.62
N GLN A 150 9.38 3.67 0.64
CA GLN A 150 9.16 4.55 1.77
C GLN A 150 10.16 5.71 1.80
N ILE A 151 11.45 5.44 1.60
CA ILE A 151 12.50 6.47 1.53
C ILE A 151 12.22 7.41 0.35
N TRP A 152 11.88 6.86 -0.82
CA TRP A 152 11.51 7.64 -2.00
C TRP A 152 10.34 8.59 -1.70
N MET A 153 9.26 8.06 -1.12
CA MET A 153 8.06 8.84 -0.78
C MET A 153 8.38 9.98 0.18
N VAL A 154 9.19 9.73 1.22
CA VAL A 154 9.61 10.77 2.17
C VAL A 154 10.48 11.83 1.46
N ALA A 155 11.39 11.42 0.58
CA ALA A 155 12.22 12.33 -0.19
C ALA A 155 11.38 13.25 -1.09
N GLU A 156 10.44 12.70 -1.86
CA GLU A 156 9.51 13.47 -2.70
C GLU A 156 8.67 14.45 -1.86
N GLY A 157 8.15 14.00 -0.72
CA GLY A 157 7.44 14.85 0.22
C GLY A 157 8.30 16.03 0.68
N LEU A 158 9.53 15.80 1.10
CA LEU A 158 10.43 16.88 1.55
C LEU A 158 10.78 17.85 0.40
N MET A 159 10.95 17.36 -0.83
CA MET A 159 11.24 18.18 -2.01
C MET A 159 10.07 19.06 -2.44
N ILE A 160 8.84 18.58 -2.30
CA ILE A 160 7.62 19.31 -2.66
C ILE A 160 7.20 20.31 -1.57
N TRP A 161 7.54 20.05 -0.30
CA TRP A 161 7.22 20.90 0.84
C TRP A 161 7.41 22.42 0.62
N PRO A 162 8.57 22.91 0.14
CA PRO A 162 8.76 24.34 -0.09
C PRO A 162 7.95 24.88 -1.28
N LYS A 163 7.62 24.04 -2.27
CA LYS A 163 6.91 24.42 -3.50
C LYS A 163 5.39 24.42 -3.33
N ALA A 164 4.85 23.73 -2.33
CA ALA A 164 3.41 23.54 -2.14
C ALA A 164 2.68 24.75 -1.54
N ARG A 165 3.41 25.77 -1.04
CA ARG A 165 2.80 26.91 -0.36
C ARG A 165 2.22 27.91 -1.37
N GLY A 166 0.89 28.09 -1.37
CA GLY A 166 0.23 29.22 -2.04
C GLY A 166 -0.29 28.96 -3.46
N MET A 167 -0.13 27.77 -4.03
CA MET A 167 -0.95 27.39 -5.19
C MET A 167 -2.38 27.23 -4.70
N LEU A 168 -3.42 27.68 -5.40
CA LEU A 168 -4.83 27.35 -5.13
C LEU A 168 -5.41 26.68 -6.37
N GLU A 169 -6.46 25.88 -6.23
CA GLU A 169 -7.08 25.24 -7.38
C GLU A 169 -7.68 26.33 -8.28
N GLU A 170 -7.50 26.19 -9.60
CA GLU A 170 -8.22 27.01 -10.58
C GLU A 170 -9.72 26.88 -10.28
N ALA A 171 -10.41 28.00 -10.09
CA ALA A 171 -11.85 27.96 -9.82
C ALA A 171 -12.56 27.32 -11.01
N LEU A 172 -13.46 26.35 -10.74
CA LEU A 172 -14.24 25.71 -11.79
C LEU A 172 -14.97 26.77 -12.63
N PRO A 173 -15.00 26.63 -13.97
CA PRO A 173 -15.77 27.55 -14.81
C PRO A 173 -17.23 27.54 -14.34
N PRO A 174 -17.91 28.72 -14.35
CA PRO A 174 -19.29 28.80 -13.93
C PRO A 174 -20.13 27.81 -14.74
N LEU A 175 -20.96 27.02 -14.07
CA LEU A 175 -21.90 26.12 -14.72
C LEU A 175 -22.77 26.96 -15.65
N THR A 176 -22.72 26.68 -16.95
CA THR A 176 -23.64 27.26 -17.92
C THR A 176 -25.05 26.97 -17.42
N GLN A 177 -25.78 28.01 -17.02
CA GLN A 177 -27.17 27.87 -16.67
C GLN A 177 -27.87 27.37 -17.93
N CYS A 178 -28.29 26.11 -17.94
CA CYS A 178 -29.20 25.64 -18.97
C CYS A 178 -30.51 26.36 -18.73
N ASP A 179 -30.78 27.39 -19.53
CA ASP A 179 -32.08 28.06 -19.60
C ASP A 179 -33.13 26.99 -19.92
N VAL A 180 -34.02 26.72 -18.95
CA VAL A 180 -35.20 25.85 -19.08
C VAL A 180 -36.35 26.65 -19.65
#